data_AF-A0A182SBL2-F1
#
_entry.id   AF-A0A182SBL2-F1
#
_cell.length_a   1.000
_cell.length_b   1.000
_cell.length_c   1.000
_cell.angle_alpha   90.00
_cell.angle_beta   90.00
_cell.angle_gamma   90.00
#
_symmetry.space_group_name_H-M   'P 1'
#
loop_
_entity.id
_entity.type
_entity.pdbx_description
1 polymer ?
#
loop_
_entity_poly.entity_id
_entity_poly.type
_entity_poly.pdbx_seq_one_letter_code
_entity_poly.pdbx_strand_id
1 'polypeptide(L)'
;MAASGKLTVLARQLSTSSVATQLVKPPVQVFGLEGRYACALYSAASKTKALDAVEKDLKGLQNQMRSDPKMRDLLRDPTTKRNVKAAALKDVAAKVKYNAATGNLLTLLAENGRLGRLDGIINAFS
;
A
#
# COMPACT_ATOMS: atom_id res chain seq x y z
N MET A 1 40.80 -11.38 -53.85
CA MET A 1 39.48 -11.92 -53.49
C MET A 1 39.48 -12.28 -52.01
N ALA A 2 38.38 -11.93 -51.32
CA ALA A 2 37.98 -12.32 -49.96
C ALA A 2 38.77 -11.75 -48.76
N ALA A 3 38.37 -10.55 -48.29
CA ALA A 3 38.61 -10.09 -46.93
C ALA A 3 37.32 -10.29 -46.11
N SER A 4 37.37 -11.20 -45.14
CA SER A 4 36.28 -11.57 -44.26
C SER A 4 35.94 -10.41 -43.31
N GLY A 5 34.81 -9.75 -43.56
CA GLY A 5 34.25 -8.71 -42.69
C GLY A 5 33.63 -9.36 -41.45
N LYS A 6 34.23 -9.11 -40.29
CA LYS A 6 33.71 -9.52 -38.98
C LYS A 6 32.30 -8.94 -38.81
N LEU A 7 31.28 -9.80 -38.88
CA LEU A 7 29.91 -9.49 -38.49
C LEU A 7 29.88 -9.25 -36.99
N THR A 8 30.10 -8.01 -36.59
CA THR A 8 29.88 -7.52 -35.22
C THR A 8 28.42 -7.79 -34.87
N VAL A 9 28.23 -8.70 -33.92
CA VAL A 9 26.95 -9.06 -33.33
C VAL A 9 26.27 -7.79 -32.82
N LEU A 10 25.24 -7.32 -33.54
CA LEU A 10 24.26 -6.37 -33.05
C LEU A 10 23.40 -7.09 -32.00
N ALA A 11 23.96 -7.25 -30.80
CA ALA A 11 23.21 -7.66 -29.62
C ALA A 11 22.17 -6.57 -29.34
N ARG A 12 20.92 -6.85 -29.71
CA ARG A 12 19.76 -6.01 -29.39
C ARG A 12 19.72 -5.79 -27.88
N GLN A 13 20.10 -4.58 -27.49
CA GLN A 13 19.92 -4.02 -26.16
C GLN A 13 18.42 -3.81 -25.92
N LEU A 14 17.68 -4.89 -25.70
CA LEU A 14 16.31 -4.80 -25.19
C LEU A 14 16.36 -4.74 -23.65
N SER A 15 17.10 -3.75 -23.13
CA SER A 15 16.96 -3.33 -21.74
C SER A 15 15.68 -2.51 -21.64
N THR A 16 14.53 -3.20 -21.60
CA THR A 16 13.31 -2.62 -21.06
C THR A 16 13.51 -2.47 -19.56
N SER A 17 14.26 -1.42 -19.18
CA SER A 17 14.18 -0.86 -17.84
C SER A 17 12.74 -0.40 -17.66
N SER A 18 11.92 -1.30 -17.12
CA SER A 18 10.66 -0.90 -16.53
C SER A 18 11.02 0.20 -15.54
N VAL A 19 10.50 1.40 -15.83
CA VAL A 19 10.67 2.58 -15.00
C VAL A 19 10.20 2.17 -13.61
N ALA A 20 11.15 1.84 -12.74
CA ALA A 20 10.88 1.69 -11.32
C ALA A 20 10.37 3.06 -10.91
N THR A 21 9.04 3.16 -10.75
CA THR A 21 8.36 4.38 -10.31
C THR A 21 9.16 4.85 -9.11
N GLN A 22 9.84 6.01 -9.20
CA GLN A 22 10.75 6.49 -8.17
C GLN A 22 10.03 6.38 -6.82
N LEU A 23 10.37 5.32 -6.09
CA LEU A 23 9.79 4.97 -4.80
C LEU A 23 10.64 5.79 -3.85
N VAL A 24 10.07 6.88 -3.33
CA VAL A 24 10.67 7.63 -2.23
C VAL A 24 11.01 6.60 -1.15
N LYS A 25 12.30 6.34 -0.95
CA LYS A 25 12.79 5.39 0.04
C LYS A 25 12.42 5.94 1.41
N PRO A 26 11.63 5.21 2.22
CA PRO A 26 11.41 5.58 3.61
C PRO A 26 12.76 5.56 4.36
N PRO A 27 12.97 6.47 5.32
CA PRO A 27 14.21 6.51 6.09
C PRO A 27 14.41 5.25 6.95
N VAL A 28 13.33 4.55 7.31
CA VAL A 28 13.36 3.26 8.01
C VAL A 28 12.89 2.16 7.07
N GLN A 29 13.75 1.18 6.81
CA GLN A 29 13.39 0.01 6.01
C GLN A 29 12.65 -1.00 6.87
N VAL A 30 11.32 -0.97 6.79
CA VAL A 30 10.46 -1.94 7.44
C VAL A 30 10.25 -3.13 6.49
N PHE A 31 10.60 -4.32 6.96
CA PHE A 31 10.53 -5.55 6.17
C PHE A 31 9.23 -6.32 6.43
N GLY A 32 8.94 -7.31 5.57
CA GLY A 32 7.74 -8.14 5.66
C GLY A 32 6.53 -7.57 4.89
N LEU A 33 5.39 -8.25 5.01
CA LEU A 33 4.17 -7.89 4.27
C LEU A 33 3.68 -6.49 4.65
N GLU A 34 3.67 -6.21 5.95
CA GLU A 34 3.18 -4.96 6.54
C GLU A 34 4.14 -3.81 6.21
N GLY A 35 5.45 -4.06 6.30
CA GLY A 35 6.48 -3.11 5.90
C GLY A 35 6.41 -2.73 4.42
N ARG A 36 6.07 -3.66 3.51
CA ARG A 36 5.85 -3.33 2.09
C ARG A 36 4.67 -2.38 1.89
N TYR A 37 3.59 -2.56 2.64
CA TYR A 37 2.45 -1.63 2.60
C TYR A 37 2.80 -0.27 3.21
N ALA A 38 3.49 -0.25 4.36
CA ALA A 38 3.94 0.98 4.99
C ALA A 38 4.89 1.78 4.08
N CYS A 39 5.86 1.11 3.44
CA CYS A 39 6.77 1.73 2.47
C CYS A 39 6.01 2.31 1.27
N ALA A 40 5.06 1.56 0.72
CA ALA A 40 4.24 2.01 -0.41
C ALA A 40 3.38 3.22 -0.02
N LEU A 41 2.78 3.20 1.17
CA LEU A 41 1.99 4.31 1.70
C LEU A 41 2.85 5.55 1.92
N TYR A 42 4.02 5.41 2.54
CA TYR A 42 4.97 6.50 2.73
C TYR A 42 5.39 7.11 1.38
N SER A 43 5.65 6.27 0.38
CA SER A 43 6.02 6.74 -0.96
C SER A 43 4.89 7.51 -1.64
N ALA A 44 3.65 7.03 -1.52
CA ALA A 44 2.46 7.70 -2.03
C ALA A 44 2.20 9.03 -1.29
N ALA A 45 2.26 9.02 0.03
CA ALA A 45 2.03 10.18 0.89
C ALA A 45 3.12 11.26 0.72
N SER A 46 4.37 10.85 0.48
CA SER A 46 5.47 11.78 0.16
C SER A 46 5.24 12.50 -1.16
N LYS A 47 4.71 11.80 -2.17
CA LYS A 47 4.37 12.40 -3.47
C LYS A 47 3.21 13.38 -3.37
N THR A 48 2.22 13.09 -2.53
CA THR A 48 1.06 13.96 -2.29
C THR A 48 1.30 14.98 -1.17
N LYS A 49 2.51 15.00 -0.55
CA LYS A 49 2.89 15.86 0.59
C LYS A 49 1.88 15.82 1.75
N ALA A 50 1.28 14.65 1.99
CA ALA A 50 0.19 14.52 2.95
C ALA A 50 0.53 13.54 4.09
N LEU A 51 1.81 13.51 4.50
CA LEU A 51 2.33 12.61 5.53
C LEU A 51 1.61 12.82 6.88
N ASP A 52 1.50 14.06 7.36
CA ASP A 52 0.84 14.39 8.63
C ASP A 52 -0.65 14.00 8.65
N ALA A 53 -1.32 14.16 7.50
CA ALA A 53 -2.73 13.79 7.36
C ALA A 53 -2.89 12.26 7.44
N VAL A 54 -2.05 11.51 6.72
CA VAL A 54 -2.08 10.04 6.74
C VAL A 54 -1.78 9.51 8.14
N GLU A 55 -0.84 10.10 8.87
CA GLU A 55 -0.53 9.68 10.23
C GLU A 55 -1.72 9.89 11.19
N LYS A 56 -2.39 11.04 11.10
CA LYS A 56 -3.61 11.32 11.88
C LYS A 56 -4.75 10.38 11.53
N ASP A 57 -4.95 10.10 10.24
CA ASP A 57 -5.96 9.17 9.78
C ASP A 57 -5.72 7.75 10.32
N LEU A 58 -4.47 7.27 10.29
CA LEU A 58 -4.10 5.94 10.79
C LEU A 58 -4.30 5.83 12.31
N LYS A 59 -3.96 6.88 13.07
CA LYS A 59 -4.22 6.94 14.53
C LYS A 59 -5.72 6.93 14.83
N GLY A 60 -6.51 7.71 14.08
CA GLY A 60 -7.98 7.72 14.20
C GLY A 60 -8.59 6.35 13.91
N LEU A 61 -8.14 5.71 12.83
CA LEU A 61 -8.55 4.35 12.47
C LEU A 61 -8.20 3.34 13.55
N GLN A 62 -6.97 3.40 14.11
CA GLN A 62 -6.55 2.50 15.19
C GLN A 62 -7.45 2.63 16.41
N ASN A 63 -7.80 3.86 16.81
CA ASN A 63 -8.69 4.11 17.93
C ASN A 63 -10.10 3.56 17.67
N GLN A 64 -10.62 3.75 16.46
CA GLN A 64 -11.93 3.24 16.07
C GLN A 64 -11.97 1.71 16.04
N MET A 65 -10.91 1.07 15.55
CA MET A 65 -10.75 -0.39 15.58
C MET A 65 -10.59 -0.95 17.00
N ARG A 66 -10.05 -0.18 17.94
CA ARG A 66 -9.97 -0.55 19.36
C ARG A 66 -11.30 -0.35 20.09
N SER A 67 -12.06 0.68 19.72
CA SER A 67 -13.35 0.98 20.34
C SER A 67 -14.45 -0.02 19.94
N ASP A 68 -14.41 -0.53 18.72
CA ASP A 68 -15.42 -1.46 18.20
C ASP A 68 -14.87 -2.89 18.04
N PRO A 69 -14.93 -3.75 19.07
CA PRO A 69 -14.44 -5.14 19.00
C PRO A 69 -15.16 -5.95 17.92
N LYS A 70 -16.46 -5.66 17.70
CA LYS A 70 -17.27 -6.27 16.62
C LYS A 70 -16.68 -5.98 15.24
N MET A 71 -16.12 -4.79 15.03
CA MET A 71 -15.49 -4.44 13.76
C MET A 71 -14.20 -5.25 13.57
N ARG A 72 -13.43 -5.43 14.63
CA ARG A 72 -12.21 -6.24 14.62
C ARG A 72 -12.47 -7.71 14.31
N ASP A 73 -13.52 -8.28 14.90
CA ASP A 73 -13.93 -9.66 14.64
C ASP A 73 -14.44 -9.81 13.21
N LEU A 74 -15.29 -8.90 12.73
CA LEU A 74 -15.73 -8.87 11.33
C LEU A 74 -14.56 -8.76 10.35
N LEU A 75 -13.48 -8.06 10.71
CA LEU A 75 -12.30 -7.93 9.86
C LEU A 75 -11.45 -9.20 9.85
N ARG A 76 -11.37 -9.92 10.97
CA ARG A 76 -10.70 -11.22 11.08
C ARG A 76 -11.49 -12.36 10.46
N ASP A 77 -12.82 -12.26 10.42
CA ASP A 77 -13.68 -13.36 9.96
C ASP A 77 -13.60 -13.55 8.44
N PRO A 78 -13.05 -14.66 7.91
CA PRO A 78 -12.89 -14.87 6.48
C PRO A 78 -14.21 -15.12 5.74
N THR A 79 -15.30 -15.33 6.48
CA THR A 79 -16.64 -15.69 5.98
C THR A 79 -17.38 -14.51 5.35
N THR A 80 -17.07 -13.27 5.73
CA THR A 80 -17.71 -12.08 5.13
C THR A 80 -17.09 -11.75 3.78
N LYS A 81 -17.93 -11.56 2.76
CA LYS A 81 -17.49 -11.22 1.39
C LYS A 81 -16.62 -9.96 1.40
N ARG A 82 -15.46 -10.04 0.72
CA ARG A 82 -14.47 -8.94 0.62
C ARG A 82 -15.07 -7.63 0.11
N ASN A 83 -16.01 -7.71 -0.83
CA ASN A 83 -16.72 -6.54 -1.39
C ASN A 83 -17.55 -5.80 -0.34
N VAL A 84 -18.19 -6.52 0.58
CA VAL A 84 -18.99 -5.92 1.66
C VAL A 84 -18.08 -5.22 2.67
N LYS A 85 -16.93 -5.83 2.99
CA LYS A 85 -15.91 -5.20 3.85
C LYS A 85 -15.32 -3.95 3.20
N ALA A 86 -15.04 -4.00 1.89
CA ALA A 86 -14.52 -2.87 1.14
C ALA A 86 -15.52 -1.71 1.09
N ALA A 87 -16.81 -1.99 0.88
CA ALA A 87 -17.87 -0.98 0.91
C ALA A 87 -18.00 -0.35 2.31
N ALA A 88 -18.08 -1.17 3.37
CA ALA A 88 -18.17 -0.67 4.74
C ALA A 88 -16.97 0.20 5.14
N LEU A 89 -15.76 -0.17 4.72
CA LEU A 89 -14.56 0.62 4.96
C LEU A 89 -14.52 1.91 4.14
N LYS A 90 -15.04 1.90 2.91
CA LYS A 90 -15.22 3.11 2.10
C LYS A 90 -16.23 4.05 2.73
N ASP A 91 -17.33 3.53 3.27
CA ASP A 91 -18.34 4.34 3.96
C ASP A 91 -17.79 4.96 5.25
N VAL A 92 -17.01 4.21 6.02
CA VAL A 92 -16.31 4.73 7.20
C VAL A 92 -15.27 5.76 6.79
N ALA A 93 -14.51 5.50 5.72
CA ALA A 93 -13.54 6.45 5.20
C ALA A 93 -14.17 7.74 4.68
N ALA A 94 -15.34 7.65 4.04
CA ALA A 94 -16.12 8.79 3.58
C ALA A 94 -16.70 9.61 4.74
N LYS A 95 -17.18 8.94 5.80
CA LYS A 95 -17.69 9.58 7.02
C LYS A 95 -16.61 10.36 7.76
N VAL A 96 -15.40 9.82 7.82
CA VAL A 96 -14.25 10.46 8.52
C VAL A 96 -13.48 11.43 7.60
N LYS A 97 -13.77 11.43 6.29
CA LYS A 97 -13.05 12.20 5.24
C LYS A 97 -11.55 11.92 5.24
N TYR A 98 -11.18 10.63 5.24
CA TYR A 98 -9.77 10.25 5.12
C TYR A 98 -9.15 10.74 3.81
N ASN A 99 -7.84 10.97 3.84
CA ASN A 99 -7.09 11.39 2.67
C ASN A 99 -7.12 10.32 1.57
N ALA A 100 -6.95 10.74 0.31
CA ALA A 100 -6.95 9.86 -0.86
C ALA A 100 -5.93 8.71 -0.75
N ALA A 101 -4.75 8.97 -0.16
CA ALA A 101 -3.74 7.95 0.09
C ALA A 101 -4.24 6.86 1.06
N THR A 102 -4.91 7.27 2.14
CA THR A 102 -5.47 6.37 3.17
C THR A 102 -6.65 5.58 2.61
N GLY A 103 -7.55 6.23 1.86
CA GLY A 103 -8.69 5.55 1.22
C GLY A 103 -8.27 4.50 0.19
N ASN A 104 -7.22 4.78 -0.58
CA ASN A 104 -6.65 3.82 -1.53
C ASN A 104 -6.01 2.62 -0.80
N LEU A 105 -5.30 2.86 0.30
CA LEU A 105 -4.75 1.79 1.15
C LEU A 105 -5.86 0.89 1.69
N LEU A 106 -6.92 1.47 2.27
CA LEU A 106 -8.04 0.72 2.82
C LEU A 106 -8.74 -0.13 1.76
N THR A 107 -8.93 0.41 0.56
CA THR A 107 -9.50 -0.32 -0.58
C THR A 107 -8.62 -1.51 -0.95
N LEU A 108 -7.30 -1.29 -1.12
CA LEU A 108 -6.35 -2.35 -1.43
C LEU A 108 -6.32 -3.44 -0.36
N LEU A 109 -6.34 -3.08 0.92
CA LEU A 109 -6.34 -4.05 2.01
C LEU A 109 -7.64 -4.85 2.05
N ALA A 110 -8.77 -4.22 1.73
CA ALA A 110 -10.06 -4.90 1.65
C ALA A 110 -10.14 -5.89 0.49
N GLU A 111 -9.67 -5.51 -0.70
CA GLU A 111 -9.60 -6.39 -1.88
C GLU A 111 -8.69 -7.60 -1.64
N ASN A 112 -7.54 -7.36 -1.02
CA ASN A 112 -6.58 -8.40 -0.68
C ASN A 112 -6.97 -9.23 0.55
N GLY A 113 -8.04 -8.86 1.28
CA GLY A 113 -8.46 -9.52 2.51
C GLY A 113 -7.46 -9.38 3.67
N ARG A 114 -6.60 -8.36 3.65
CA ARG A 114 -5.50 -8.15 4.61
C ARG A 114 -5.86 -7.19 5.75
N LEU A 115 -7.15 -6.97 5.95
CA LEU A 115 -7.69 -6.05 6.96
C LEU A 115 -7.34 -6.46 8.40
N GLY A 116 -7.16 -7.77 8.65
CA GLY A 116 -6.67 -8.26 9.95
C GLY A 116 -5.22 -7.90 10.28
N ARG A 117 -4.46 -7.34 9.32
CA ARG A 117 -3.07 -6.87 9.50
C ARG A 117 -2.94 -5.34 9.51
N LEU A 118 -4.07 -4.63 9.55
CA LEU A 118 -4.07 -3.17 9.65
C LEU A 118 -3.27 -2.68 10.87
N ASP A 119 -3.44 -3.34 12.01
CA ASP A 119 -2.70 -3.02 13.23
C ASP A 119 -1.18 -3.05 13.03
N GLY A 120 -0.67 -4.05 12.30
CA GLY A 120 0.75 -4.19 12.02
C GLY A 120 1.27 -3.17 11.00
N ILE A 121 0.46 -2.80 10.00
CA ILE A 121 0.80 -1.73 9.05
C ILE A 121 0.85 -0.36 9.75
N ILE A 122 -0.08 -0.09 10.65
CA ILE A 122 -0.12 1.15 11.44
C ILE A 122 1.12 1.21 12.34
N ASN A 123 1.46 0.12 13.03
CA ASN A 123 2.66 0.05 13.86
C ASN A 123 3.96 0.17 13.04
N ALA A 124 3.98 -0.34 11.81
CA ALA A 124 5.13 -0.22 10.92
C ALA A 124 5.30 1.18 10.31
N PHE A 125 4.26 2.02 10.36
CA PHE A 125 4.28 3.41 9.90
C PHE A 125 4.60 4.40 11.02
N SER A 126 4.26 4.04 12.26
CA SER A 126 4.52 4.83 13.48
C SER A 126 5.99 4.83 13.90
#